data_AF-A0A921MLS5-F1
#
_entry.id   AF-A0A921MLS5-F1
#
_cell.length_a   1.000
_cell.length_b   1.000
_cell.length_c   1.000
_cell.angle_alpha   90.00
_cell.angle_beta   90.00
_cell.angle_gamma   90.00
#
_symmetry.space_group_name_H-M   'P 1'
#
loop_
_entity.id
_entity.type
_entity.pdbx_description
1 polymer ?
#
loop_
_entity_poly.entity_id
_entity_poly.type
_entity_poly.pdbx_seq_one_letter_code
_entity_poly.pdbx_strand_id
1 'polypeptide(L)'
;APHGGGAFSGKDPTKVDRSAAYMARYVAKNIVAAGLARKCQIELAYAIGVARPVSVLIDTFGTGTVSDEALSAAVSKVFDLRPTAIIRKLDLRRPIYRQTAAYGHFGRTDVELPWERTDMTEALKAAL
;
A
#
# COMPACT_ATOMS: atom_id res chain seq x y z
N ALA A 1 11.24 -5.00 -7.15
CA ALA A 1 10.31 -3.96 -7.63
C ALA A 1 11.07 -2.65 -7.73
N PRO A 2 10.68 -1.72 -8.63
CA PRO A 2 11.22 -0.36 -8.68
C PRO A 2 10.98 0.39 -7.37
N HIS A 3 11.69 1.50 -7.17
CA HIS A 3 11.59 2.33 -5.97
C HIS A 3 11.46 3.80 -6.35
N GLY A 4 10.51 4.52 -5.73
CA GLY A 4 10.25 5.95 -5.99
C GLY A 4 11.29 6.92 -5.40
N GLY A 5 12.29 6.41 -4.69
CA GLY A 5 13.47 7.16 -4.20
C GLY A 5 13.41 7.65 -2.75
N GLY A 6 12.22 7.79 -2.16
CA GLY A 6 12.06 8.31 -0.79
C GLY A 6 12.53 7.35 0.30
N ALA A 7 13.47 7.78 1.16
CA ALA A 7 13.87 7.00 2.34
C ALA A 7 12.74 6.91 3.39
N PHE A 8 12.75 5.86 4.22
CA PHE A 8 11.74 5.68 5.28
C PHE A 8 12.18 6.27 6.63
N SER A 9 13.28 5.79 7.22
CA SER A 9 13.72 6.11 8.60
C SER A 9 13.89 7.61 8.87
N GLY A 10 13.59 8.04 10.11
CA GLY A 10 13.65 9.45 10.51
C GLY A 10 12.44 10.34 10.14
N LYS A 11 11.55 9.87 9.25
CA LYS A 11 10.34 10.62 8.82
C LYS A 11 9.12 10.27 9.67
N ASP A 12 8.30 11.24 10.05
CA ASP A 12 6.98 10.97 10.64
C ASP A 12 5.96 10.56 9.54
N PRO A 13 4.79 9.98 9.87
CA PRO A 13 3.91 9.39 8.87
C PRO A 13 3.17 10.39 7.97
N THR A 14 3.32 11.70 8.19
CA THR A 14 2.85 12.72 7.23
C THR A 14 3.64 12.72 5.94
N LYS A 15 4.85 12.12 5.91
CA LYS A 15 5.70 12.06 4.72
C LYS A 15 5.28 10.87 3.88
N VAL A 16 4.70 11.15 2.71
CA VAL A 16 4.16 10.13 1.80
C VAL A 16 5.20 9.12 1.34
N ASP A 17 6.48 9.49 1.29
CA ASP A 17 7.60 8.57 1.08
C ASP A 17 7.51 7.32 1.97
N ARG A 18 7.05 7.47 3.21
CA ARG A 18 6.85 6.35 4.13
C ARG A 18 5.41 5.85 4.08
N SER A 19 4.44 6.72 4.35
CA SER A 19 3.05 6.28 4.55
C SER A 19 2.42 5.72 3.27
N ALA A 20 2.65 6.33 2.11
CA ALA A 20 2.14 5.81 0.85
C ALA A 20 2.87 4.53 0.41
N ALA A 21 4.17 4.40 0.69
CA ALA A 21 4.90 3.16 0.43
C ALA A 21 4.36 1.99 1.28
N TYR A 22 4.05 2.24 2.56
CA TYR A 22 3.40 1.25 3.42
C TYR A 22 1.99 0.90 2.92
N MET A 23 1.22 1.90 2.47
CA MET A 23 -0.09 1.66 1.89
C MET A 23 -0.01 0.85 0.58
N ALA A 24 0.96 1.15 -0.29
CA ALA A 24 1.19 0.39 -1.52
C ALA A 24 1.52 -1.08 -1.22
N ARG A 25 2.37 -1.34 -0.20
CA ARG A 25 2.62 -2.70 0.29
C ARG A 25 1.34 -3.38 0.76
N TYR A 26 0.57 -2.69 1.59
CA TYR A 26 -0.68 -3.20 2.15
C TYR A 26 -1.68 -3.58 1.05
N VAL A 27 -1.89 -2.71 0.08
CA VAL A 27 -2.80 -2.98 -1.06
C VAL A 27 -2.29 -4.14 -1.91
N ALA A 28 -1.00 -4.14 -2.30
CA ALA A 28 -0.44 -5.21 -3.14
C ALA A 28 -0.54 -6.57 -2.45
N LYS A 29 -0.26 -6.63 -1.14
CA LYS A 29 -0.38 -7.85 -0.36
C LYS A 29 -1.83 -8.34 -0.28
N ASN A 30 -2.80 -7.44 -0.13
CA ASN A 30 -4.21 -7.79 -0.12
C ASN A 30 -4.71 -8.27 -1.49
N ILE A 31 -4.26 -7.68 -2.60
CA ILE A 31 -4.59 -8.17 -3.96
C ILE A 31 -4.12 -9.62 -4.13
N VAL A 32 -2.87 -9.91 -3.77
CA VAL A 32 -2.32 -11.27 -3.89
C VAL A 32 -3.03 -12.24 -2.93
N ALA A 33 -3.26 -11.84 -1.68
CA ALA A 33 -3.97 -12.65 -0.71
C ALA A 33 -5.44 -12.91 -1.08
N ALA A 34 -6.06 -12.00 -1.82
CA ALA A 34 -7.41 -12.18 -2.36
C ALA A 34 -7.47 -13.18 -3.53
N GLY A 35 -6.31 -13.63 -4.03
CA GLY A 35 -6.23 -14.50 -5.22
C GLY A 35 -6.46 -13.75 -6.53
N LEU A 36 -6.43 -12.41 -6.52
CA LEU A 36 -6.70 -11.58 -7.70
C LEU A 36 -5.49 -11.44 -8.62
N ALA A 37 -4.29 -11.75 -8.12
CA ALA A 37 -3.07 -11.87 -8.91
C ALA A 37 -2.05 -12.75 -8.17
N ARG A 38 -1.09 -13.35 -8.88
CA ARG A 38 0.06 -14.03 -8.25
C ARG A 38 1.22 -13.09 -7.95
N LYS A 39 1.31 -12.00 -8.69
CA LYS A 39 2.30 -10.92 -8.55
C LYS A 39 1.59 -9.60 -8.79
N CYS A 40 1.85 -8.60 -7.97
CA CYS A 40 1.27 -7.27 -8.11
C CYS A 40 2.29 -6.21 -7.72
N GLN A 41 2.44 -5.21 -8.57
CA GLN A 41 3.13 -3.96 -8.28
C GLN A 41 2.11 -2.82 -8.29
N ILE A 42 2.34 -1.85 -7.41
CA ILE A 42 1.50 -0.64 -7.30
C ILE A 42 2.41 0.57 -7.33
N GLU A 43 2.04 1.56 -8.12
CA GLU A 43 2.63 2.90 -8.12
C GLU A 43 1.60 3.91 -7.63
N LEU A 44 2.01 4.77 -6.70
CA LEU A 44 1.22 5.89 -6.20
C LEU A 44 2.01 7.17 -6.41
N ALA A 45 1.42 8.16 -7.09
CA ALA A 45 2.02 9.47 -7.28
C ALA A 45 1.20 10.56 -6.58
N TYR A 46 1.89 11.52 -5.94
CA TYR A 46 1.28 12.65 -5.25
C TYR A 46 1.90 13.95 -5.72
N ALA A 47 1.09 15.00 -5.78
CA ALA A 47 1.55 16.38 -5.91
C ALA A 47 1.53 17.07 -4.54
N ILE A 48 2.53 17.91 -4.26
CA ILE A 48 2.61 18.66 -2.99
C ILE A 48 1.34 19.50 -2.82
N GLY A 49 0.71 19.41 -1.65
CA GLY A 49 -0.53 20.14 -1.32
C GLY A 49 -1.82 19.48 -1.82
N VAL A 50 -1.74 18.39 -2.60
CA VAL A 50 -2.92 17.66 -3.10
C VAL A 50 -3.17 16.43 -2.24
N ALA A 51 -4.39 16.31 -1.72
CA ALA A 51 -4.73 15.23 -0.78
C ALA A 51 -4.87 13.86 -1.45
N ARG A 52 -5.48 13.80 -2.64
CA ARG A 52 -5.65 12.54 -3.39
C ARG A 52 -4.40 12.27 -4.23
N PRO A 53 -4.01 11.00 -4.46
CA PRO A 53 -2.97 10.70 -5.43
C PRO A 53 -3.38 11.19 -6.82
N VAL A 54 -2.41 11.67 -7.58
CA VAL A 54 -2.60 12.04 -8.99
C VAL A 54 -2.56 10.83 -9.91
N SER A 55 -2.00 9.71 -9.43
CA SER A 55 -1.96 8.43 -10.14
C SER A 55 -2.01 7.24 -9.18
N VAL A 56 -2.75 6.21 -9.58
CA VAL A 56 -2.80 4.88 -8.96
C VAL A 56 -2.69 3.86 -10.09
N LEU A 57 -1.52 3.25 -10.24
CA LEU A 57 -1.26 2.26 -11.30
C LEU A 57 -0.99 0.89 -10.68
N ILE A 58 -1.53 -0.13 -11.32
CA ILE A 58 -1.31 -1.53 -10.97
C ILE A 58 -0.70 -2.23 -12.18
N ASP A 59 0.28 -3.10 -11.92
CA ASP A 59 0.83 -4.04 -12.89
C ASP A 59 0.84 -5.44 -12.26
N THR A 60 0.05 -6.35 -12.81
CA THR A 60 -0.01 -7.74 -12.34
C THR A 60 0.95 -8.67 -13.08
N PHE A 61 1.74 -8.15 -14.02
CA PHE A 61 2.69 -8.89 -14.85
C PHE A 61 2.03 -10.08 -15.57
N GLY A 62 0.78 -9.89 -16.03
CA GLY A 62 -0.01 -10.92 -16.70
C GLY A 62 -0.47 -12.06 -15.77
N THR A 63 -0.44 -11.86 -14.45
CA THR A 63 -0.89 -12.86 -13.46
C THR A 63 -2.24 -12.54 -12.82
N GLY A 64 -2.86 -11.43 -13.21
CA GLY A 64 -4.17 -11.01 -12.72
C GLY A 64 -5.30 -11.91 -13.20
N THR A 65 -6.34 -12.05 -12.38
CA THR A 65 -7.60 -12.71 -12.76
C THR A 65 -8.57 -11.79 -13.49
N VAL A 66 -8.27 -10.49 -13.48
CA VAL A 66 -8.99 -9.37 -14.11
C VAL A 66 -7.96 -8.39 -14.67
N SER A 67 -8.39 -7.38 -15.45
CA SER A 67 -7.46 -6.38 -16.00
C SER A 67 -6.84 -5.49 -14.93
N ASP A 68 -5.65 -4.95 -15.22
CA ASP A 68 -4.93 -4.05 -14.31
C ASP A 68 -5.70 -2.73 -14.09
N GLU A 69 -6.46 -2.27 -15.08
CA GLU A 69 -7.36 -1.12 -14.97
C GLU A 69 -8.54 -1.40 -14.03
N ALA A 70 -9.13 -2.59 -14.12
CA ALA A 70 -10.21 -3.01 -13.22
C ALA A 70 -9.71 -3.06 -11.77
N LEU A 71 -8.51 -3.60 -11.53
CA LEU A 71 -7.88 -3.57 -10.21
C LEU A 71 -7.58 -2.14 -9.76
N SER A 72 -7.07 -1.28 -10.63
CA SER A 72 -6.76 0.12 -10.28
C SER A 72 -8.02 0.88 -9.86
N ALA A 73 -9.13 0.63 -10.55
CA ALA A 73 -10.45 1.17 -10.20
C ALA A 73 -10.97 0.59 -8.87
N ALA A 74 -10.88 -0.72 -8.66
CA ALA A 74 -11.29 -1.36 -7.41
C ALA A 74 -10.48 -0.84 -6.21
N VAL A 75 -9.15 -0.71 -6.37
CA VAL A 75 -8.29 -0.12 -5.32
C VAL A 75 -8.70 1.30 -5.00
N SER A 76 -8.96 2.13 -6.01
CA SER A 76 -9.38 3.52 -5.81
C SER A 76 -10.75 3.66 -5.13
N LYS A 77 -11.62 2.64 -5.25
CA LYS A 77 -12.92 2.55 -4.54
C LYS A 77 -12.75 2.07 -3.10
N VAL A 78 -11.95 1.03 -2.88
CA VAL A 78 -11.82 0.32 -1.60
C VAL A 78 -10.91 1.06 -0.61
N PHE A 79 -9.85 1.70 -1.11
CA PHE A 79 -8.85 2.32 -0.27
C PHE A 79 -8.88 3.84 -0.38
N ASP A 80 -9.05 4.52 0.76
CA ASP A 80 -8.83 5.96 0.83
C ASP A 80 -7.33 6.25 0.92
N LEU A 81 -6.75 6.62 -0.22
CA LEU A 81 -5.32 6.86 -0.41
C LEU A 81 -4.90 8.29 -0.03
N ARG A 82 -5.75 9.08 0.63
CA ARG A 82 -5.32 10.38 1.17
C ARG A 82 -4.34 10.19 2.33
N PRO A 83 -3.27 10.99 2.49
CA PRO A 83 -2.28 10.80 3.55
C PRO A 83 -2.89 10.68 4.96
N THR A 84 -3.89 11.51 5.28
CA THR A 84 -4.57 11.47 6.58
C THR A 84 -5.41 10.20 6.77
N ALA A 85 -6.00 9.66 5.70
CA ALA A 85 -6.76 8.41 5.75
C ALA A 85 -5.84 7.20 5.88
N ILE A 86 -4.70 7.18 5.17
CA ILE A 86 -3.65 6.17 5.33
C ILE A 86 -3.16 6.10 6.78
N ILE A 87 -2.85 7.26 7.38
CA ILE A 87 -2.41 7.34 8.77
C ILE A 87 -3.44 6.72 9.73
N ARG A 88 -4.74 6.95 9.50
CA ARG A 88 -5.82 6.37 10.31
C ARG A 88 -5.99 4.88 10.07
N LYS A 89 -6.07 4.44 8.80
CA LYS A 89 -6.29 3.05 8.40
C LYS A 89 -5.18 2.12 8.93
N LEU A 90 -3.93 2.57 8.88
CA LEU A 90 -2.77 1.79 9.36
C LEU A 90 -2.36 2.14 10.80
N ASP A 91 -3.11 3.02 11.47
CA ASP A 91 -2.84 3.48 12.84
C ASP A 91 -1.35 3.85 13.04
N LEU A 92 -0.87 4.82 12.26
CA LEU A 92 0.56 5.15 12.14
C LEU A 92 1.05 6.13 13.22
N ARG A 93 0.17 6.77 13.99
CA ARG A 93 0.57 7.73 15.04
C ARG A 93 0.92 7.02 16.35
N ARG A 94 1.87 6.10 16.27
CA ARG A 94 2.35 5.28 17.38
C ARG A 94 3.88 5.08 17.29
N PRO A 95 4.55 4.77 18.41
CA PRO A 95 6.00 4.55 18.43
C PRO A 95 6.40 3.15 17.89
N ILE A 96 6.01 2.83 16.65
CA ILE A 96 6.16 1.48 16.05
C ILE A 96 7.30 1.34 15.04
N TYR A 97 8.14 2.37 14.86
CA TYR A 97 9.06 2.47 13.73
C TYR A 97 10.49 1.97 13.99
N ARG A 98 10.93 1.90 15.24
CA ARG A 98 12.32 1.48 15.55
C ARG A 98 12.59 0.05 15.08
N GLN A 99 11.60 -0.84 15.25
CA GLN A 99 11.67 -2.25 14.84
C GLN A 99 11.80 -2.46 13.33
N THR A 100 11.44 -1.47 12.51
CA THR A 100 11.51 -1.56 11.04
C THR A 100 12.84 -1.09 10.47
N ALA A 101 13.68 -0.42 11.28
CA ALA A 101 14.93 0.20 10.81
C ALA A 101 16.05 -0.81 10.47
N ALA A 102 15.87 -2.07 10.82
CA ALA A 102 16.73 -3.18 10.46
C ALA A 102 15.87 -4.37 9.99
N TYR A 103 16.48 -5.27 9.22
CA TYR A 103 15.85 -6.50 8.69
C TYR A 103 14.66 -6.28 7.73
N GLY A 104 14.45 -5.03 7.29
CA GLY A 104 13.43 -4.69 6.31
C GLY A 104 12.11 -4.25 6.93
N HIS A 105 11.41 -3.41 6.17
CA HIS A 105 10.10 -2.86 6.52
C HIS A 105 8.93 -3.76 6.10
N PHE A 106 9.18 -4.70 5.18
CA PHE A 106 8.15 -5.51 4.52
C PHE A 106 8.46 -6.99 4.64
N GLY A 107 7.41 -7.82 4.74
CA GLY A 107 7.52 -9.28 4.76
C GLY A 107 8.13 -9.87 6.03
N ARG A 108 8.20 -9.08 7.11
CA ARG A 108 8.68 -9.55 8.42
C ARG A 108 7.71 -10.57 9.00
N THR A 109 8.27 -11.62 9.62
CA THR A 109 7.52 -12.71 10.26
C THR A 109 7.66 -12.72 11.79
N ASP A 110 8.54 -11.87 12.31
CA ASP A 110 8.90 -11.77 13.73
C ASP A 110 8.26 -10.56 14.44
N VAL A 111 7.61 -9.66 13.69
CA VAL A 111 6.91 -8.49 14.22
C VAL A 111 5.58 -8.27 13.51
N GLU A 112 4.58 -7.78 14.24
CA GLU A 112 3.29 -7.41 13.66
C GLU A 112 3.30 -5.97 13.15
N LEU A 113 3.09 -5.80 11.84
CA LEU A 113 3.06 -4.49 11.18
C LEU A 113 1.70 -4.27 10.52
N PRO A 114 1.04 -3.10 10.71
CA PRO A 114 -0.30 -2.85 10.19
C PRO A 114 -0.42 -3.03 8.66
N TRP A 115 0.61 -2.63 7.91
CA TRP A 115 0.65 -2.76 6.45
C TRP A 115 0.95 -4.18 5.94
N GLU A 116 1.19 -5.13 6.83
CA GLU A 116 1.35 -6.55 6.48
C GLU A 116 0.06 -7.35 6.68
N ARG A 117 -1.04 -6.73 7.15
CA ARG A 117 -2.34 -7.41 7.28
C ARG A 117 -2.98 -7.66 5.91
N THR A 118 -3.81 -8.70 5.83
CA THR A 118 -4.58 -9.07 4.63
C THR A 118 -6.08 -9.07 4.90
N ASP A 119 -6.56 -8.01 5.55
CA ASP A 119 -7.93 -7.83 6.04
C ASP A 119 -8.88 -7.13 5.03
N MET A 120 -8.42 -6.86 3.81
CA MET A 120 -9.18 -6.16 2.76
C MET A 120 -9.46 -7.03 1.54
N THR A 121 -9.25 -8.35 1.64
CA THR A 121 -9.44 -9.30 0.53
C THR A 121 -10.88 -9.34 0.05
N GLU A 122 -11.85 -9.44 0.95
CA GLU A 122 -13.27 -9.53 0.59
C GLU A 122 -13.80 -8.20 0.04
N ALA A 123 -13.36 -7.07 0.60
CA ALA A 123 -13.71 -5.76 0.07
C ALA A 123 -13.18 -5.54 -1.36
N LEU A 124 -11.97 -6.03 -1.66
CA LEU A 124 -11.41 -6.03 -3.01
C LEU A 124 -12.21 -6.88 -3.98
N LYS A 125 -12.54 -8.13 -3.59
CA LYS A 125 -13.36 -9.03 -4.42
C LYS A 125 -14.74 -8.45 -4.71
N ALA A 126 -15.37 -7.80 -3.72
CA ALA A 126 -16.69 -7.20 -3.88
C ALA A 126 -16.70 -5.93 -4.75
N ALA A 127 -15.55 -5.30 -4.96
CA ALA A 127 -15.42 -4.07 -5.74
C ALA A 127 -15.06 -4.29 -7.23
N LEU A 128 -14.84 -5.56 -7.60
CA LEU A 128 -14.59 -6.05 -8.96
C LEU A 128 -15.87 -6.58 -9.59
#